data_AF-A0A920JGM8-F1
#
_entry.id   AF-A0A920JGM8-F1
#
_cell.length_a   1.000
_cell.length_b   1.000
_cell.length_c   1.000
_cell.angle_alpha   90.00
_cell.angle_beta   90.00
_cell.angle_gamma   90.00
#
_symmetry.space_group_name_H-M   'P 1'
#
loop_
_entity.id
_entity.type
_entity.pdbx_description
1 polymer ?
#
loop_
_entity_poly.entity_id
_entity_poly.type
_entity_poly.pdbx_seq_one_letter_code
_entity_poly.pdbx_strand_id
1 'polypeptide(L)'
;MRDGLNDETGIVWGQLDPDFGGPRTNTITIEPYPNERVVIDGTISINVDWESYSHNGHTVYKATLDSSAIADQIQRPFRDVYGVWIDGRYQVPSVSPNIKNPTDPSYGGPNDGEPGTHWENDIVQSDIQDWNVDREEGLARLDLLDTLEEWAYNPASEELYIYADPRFLPTSTNVRIRVLHRMLHMRRAVNLEFKNLEFFGGSIKVEGINILFEDCEFKQLHDITLPAYMGRGNLCTGIYTWNAEFVNCRFSEIPYVYPVKIRGIQSRVENCLFTNMDWWANPYGGAAEVGYIARYVTFENSKIGGVGGGSLMEYCRIEDFKDPCDCSGINRGAHGAPRSMTRYNWIINGPGANGIRIDGGSNGAGNRRGDIHNIITIGNNRGMRLKGDFHDVHHVTAYDNRMLDVDLFVGKYGEPDEFNQGFHLNYTPGNINTEISNSFIEASFTCPSPDCWTYPESETGINQPMDASHLLDLGIWFGRSLGHSAIPSRNGRSMVP
;
A
#
# COMPACT_ATOMS: atom_id res chain seq x y z
N MET A 1 42.28 4.22 19.59
CA MET A 1 41.89 3.56 18.32
C MET A 1 42.41 4.45 17.22
N ARG A 2 43.42 3.98 16.48
CA ARG A 2 44.11 4.73 15.43
C ARG A 2 43.32 4.66 14.12
N ASP A 3 43.49 5.72 13.35
CA ASP A 3 42.75 6.14 12.17
C ASP A 3 42.68 5.11 11.04
N GLY A 4 41.50 4.97 10.45
CA GLY A 4 41.22 4.09 9.31
C GLY A 4 40.88 4.88 8.05
N LEU A 5 41.77 5.74 7.60
CA LEU A 5 41.82 6.26 6.23
C LEU A 5 43.29 6.54 5.89
N ASN A 6 43.84 5.72 5.01
CA ASN A 6 45.02 6.03 4.20
C ASN A 6 44.82 5.27 2.89
N ASP A 7 44.18 5.89 1.91
CA ASP A 7 44.50 5.65 0.51
C ASP A 7 45.46 6.76 0.06
N GLU A 8 46.62 6.36 -0.44
CA GLU A 8 47.69 7.26 -0.88
C GLU A 8 47.37 7.96 -2.23
N THR A 9 46.10 8.12 -2.57
CA THR A 9 45.64 8.69 -3.85
C THR A 9 45.20 10.14 -3.76
N GLY A 10 45.14 10.72 -2.55
CA GLY A 10 44.94 12.17 -2.38
C GLY A 10 43.59 12.69 -2.89
N ILE A 11 42.52 11.88 -2.81
CA ILE A 11 41.18 12.31 -3.23
C ILE A 11 40.59 13.24 -2.17
N VAL A 12 40.63 14.54 -2.45
CA VAL A 12 39.98 15.59 -1.66
C VAL A 12 38.51 15.69 -2.11
N TRP A 13 37.58 15.23 -1.28
CA TRP A 13 36.13 15.28 -1.53
C TRP A 13 35.56 16.70 -1.76
N GLY A 14 36.36 17.74 -1.53
CA GLY A 14 35.99 19.15 -1.76
C GLY A 14 36.32 19.70 -3.16
N GLN A 15 36.82 18.89 -4.09
CA GLN A 15 37.13 19.31 -5.47
C GLN A 15 36.15 18.79 -6.54
N LEU A 16 35.00 18.22 -6.14
CA LEU A 16 33.90 18.00 -7.08
C LEU A 16 33.17 19.33 -7.29
N ASP A 17 33.61 20.02 -8.34
CA ASP A 17 33.10 21.25 -8.96
C ASP A 17 31.56 21.23 -9.22
N PRO A 18 30.91 22.40 -9.44
CA PRO A 18 29.46 22.64 -9.35
C PRO A 18 28.63 22.12 -10.54
N ASP A 19 29.08 21.07 -11.22
CA ASP A 19 28.42 20.48 -12.40
C ASP A 19 27.34 19.43 -12.07
N PHE A 20 26.61 19.60 -10.96
CA PHE A 20 25.34 18.89 -10.72
C PHE A 20 24.20 19.33 -11.68
N GLY A 21 24.54 20.02 -12.76
CA GLY A 21 23.70 20.30 -13.94
C GLY A 21 24.29 19.80 -15.27
N GLY A 22 25.34 18.97 -15.27
CA GLY A 22 25.89 18.32 -16.47
C GLY A 22 25.25 16.95 -16.76
N PRO A 23 25.33 16.42 -18.01
CA PRO A 23 24.73 15.14 -18.38
C PRO A 23 25.30 13.97 -17.57
N ARG A 24 24.54 12.88 -17.47
CA ARG A 24 24.85 11.62 -16.77
C ARG A 24 26.14 10.96 -17.29
N THR A 25 27.32 11.46 -16.94
CA THR A 25 28.59 11.02 -17.58
C THR A 25 29.22 9.76 -16.97
N ASN A 26 28.70 9.23 -15.86
CA ASN A 26 29.19 8.00 -15.22
C ASN A 26 28.04 7.13 -14.70
N THR A 27 27.04 6.84 -15.54
CA THR A 27 25.95 5.93 -15.19
C THR A 27 26.31 4.49 -15.55
N ILE A 28 26.08 3.57 -14.62
CA ILE A 28 26.11 2.13 -14.89
C ILE A 28 24.68 1.68 -15.19
N THR A 29 24.46 1.21 -16.41
CA THR A 29 23.17 0.64 -16.83
C THR A 29 23.27 -0.89 -16.84
N ILE A 30 22.29 -1.53 -16.21
CA ILE A 30 22.11 -2.97 -16.16
C ILE A 30 20.83 -3.28 -16.93
N GLU A 31 20.96 -3.92 -18.07
CA GLU A 31 19.87 -4.23 -18.98
C GLU A 31 20.14 -5.55 -19.72
N PRO A 32 19.10 -6.27 -20.17
CA PRO A 32 19.27 -7.47 -20.97
C PRO A 32 19.81 -7.14 -22.37
N TYR A 33 20.39 -8.13 -23.05
CA TYR A 33 20.61 -8.01 -24.49
C TYR A 33 19.26 -7.93 -25.23
N PRO A 34 19.23 -7.34 -26.45
CA PRO A 34 18.00 -7.20 -27.21
C PRO A 34 17.27 -8.54 -27.40
N ASN A 35 15.96 -8.55 -27.11
CA ASN A 35 15.06 -9.70 -27.17
C ASN A 35 15.32 -10.82 -26.14
N GLU A 36 16.17 -10.57 -25.14
CA GLU A 36 16.33 -11.49 -24.01
C GLU A 36 15.43 -11.06 -22.84
N ARG A 37 14.86 -12.05 -22.16
CA ARG A 37 14.23 -11.86 -20.86
C ARG A 37 15.22 -12.25 -19.78
N VAL A 38 15.56 -11.30 -18.91
CA VAL A 38 16.47 -11.51 -17.78
C VAL A 38 15.70 -11.34 -16.47
N VAL A 39 15.82 -12.36 -15.61
CA VAL A 39 15.21 -12.40 -14.29
C VAL A 39 16.31 -12.38 -13.23
N ILE A 40 16.23 -11.44 -12.31
CA ILE A 40 16.96 -11.47 -11.03
C ILE A 40 16.09 -12.25 -10.05
N ASP A 41 16.54 -13.46 -9.75
CA ASP A 41 15.72 -14.50 -9.17
C ASP A 41 16.09 -14.78 -7.70
N GLY A 42 15.12 -14.59 -6.80
CA GLY A 42 15.24 -14.89 -5.37
C GLY A 42 14.93 -16.34 -4.99
N THR A 43 14.65 -17.19 -5.97
CA THR A 43 14.24 -18.59 -5.81
C THR A 43 15.23 -19.56 -6.43
N ILE A 44 15.05 -20.85 -6.16
CA ILE A 44 15.74 -21.92 -6.88
C ILE A 44 14.74 -22.94 -7.41
N SER A 45 15.02 -23.53 -8.56
CA SER A 45 14.36 -24.77 -9.00
C SER A 45 14.92 -25.94 -8.21
N ILE A 46 14.05 -26.84 -7.76
CA ILE A 46 14.45 -28.10 -7.14
C ILE A 46 14.33 -29.24 -8.14
N ASN A 47 15.22 -30.24 -7.99
CA ASN A 47 15.16 -31.49 -8.73
C ASN A 47 14.96 -32.65 -7.75
N VAL A 48 13.71 -33.08 -7.59
CA VAL A 48 13.34 -34.07 -6.56
C VAL A 48 12.34 -35.08 -7.11
N ASP A 49 12.39 -36.30 -6.57
CA ASP A 49 11.38 -37.32 -6.86
C ASP A 49 10.22 -37.17 -5.88
N TRP A 50 9.02 -36.95 -6.42
CA TRP A 50 7.81 -36.83 -5.63
C TRP A 50 7.15 -38.18 -5.40
N GLU A 51 6.81 -38.47 -4.14
CA GLU A 51 6.02 -39.62 -3.76
C GLU A 51 4.61 -39.23 -3.30
N SER A 52 3.67 -40.16 -3.47
CA SER A 52 2.31 -40.02 -2.97
C SER A 52 2.29 -40.25 -1.47
N TYR A 53 1.72 -39.31 -0.72
CA TYR A 53 1.57 -39.38 0.73
C TYR A 53 0.10 -39.19 1.11
N SER A 54 -0.42 -40.07 1.98
CA SER A 54 -1.80 -39.97 2.47
C SER A 54 -1.82 -39.08 3.71
N HIS A 55 -2.54 -37.96 3.64
CA HIS A 55 -2.65 -36.99 4.73
C HIS A 55 -4.10 -36.50 4.86
N ASN A 56 -4.68 -36.59 6.05
CA ASN A 56 -6.06 -36.17 6.34
C ASN A 56 -7.13 -36.72 5.35
N GLY A 57 -6.91 -37.92 4.80
CA GLY A 57 -7.81 -38.53 3.81
C GLY A 57 -7.60 -38.06 2.37
N HIS A 58 -6.62 -37.20 2.14
CA HIS A 58 -6.21 -36.69 0.83
C HIS A 58 -4.86 -37.27 0.39
N THR A 59 -4.64 -37.28 -0.93
CA THR A 59 -3.34 -37.61 -1.50
C THR A 59 -2.57 -36.31 -1.73
N VAL A 60 -1.43 -36.17 -1.05
CA VAL A 60 -0.51 -35.04 -1.21
C VAL A 60 0.81 -35.55 -1.78
N TYR A 61 1.58 -34.63 -2.37
CA TYR A 61 2.91 -34.91 -2.90
C TYR A 61 3.94 -34.63 -1.82
N LYS A 62 4.89 -35.54 -1.62
CA LYS A 62 5.97 -35.40 -0.65
C LYS A 62 7.32 -35.62 -1.33
N ALA A 63 8.32 -34.83 -0.95
CA ALA A 63 9.71 -35.03 -1.37
C ALA A 63 10.67 -34.59 -0.24
N THR A 64 11.80 -35.28 -0.13
CA THR A 64 12.91 -34.84 0.74
C THR A 64 13.82 -33.90 -0.05
N LEU A 65 14.12 -32.73 0.51
CA LEU A 65 15.06 -31.78 -0.04
C LEU A 65 16.48 -32.14 0.39
N ASP A 66 17.46 -31.98 -0.50
CA ASP A 66 18.88 -32.08 -0.13
C ASP A 66 19.35 -30.70 0.35
N SER A 67 19.30 -30.48 1.67
CA SER A 67 19.71 -29.20 2.26
C SER A 67 21.18 -28.85 1.98
N SER A 68 22.05 -29.84 1.81
CA SER A 68 23.46 -29.61 1.51
C SER A 68 23.64 -29.12 0.07
N ALA A 69 22.99 -29.78 -0.90
CA ALA A 69 23.01 -29.35 -2.29
C ALA A 69 22.37 -27.97 -2.48
N ILE A 70 21.27 -27.69 -1.77
CA ILE A 70 20.64 -26.36 -1.78
C ILE A 70 21.61 -25.33 -1.21
N ALA A 71 22.19 -25.57 -0.03
CA ALA A 71 23.13 -24.66 0.61
C ALA A 71 24.35 -24.36 -0.28
N ASP A 72 24.88 -25.37 -0.96
CA ASP A 72 25.95 -25.24 -1.95
C ASP A 72 25.49 -24.39 -3.16
N GLN A 73 24.29 -24.61 -3.70
CA GLN A 73 23.77 -23.80 -4.81
C GLN A 73 23.63 -22.32 -4.44
N ILE A 74 23.12 -22.01 -3.24
CA ILE A 74 22.89 -20.63 -2.78
C ILE A 74 24.12 -20.00 -2.10
N GLN A 75 25.20 -20.76 -1.96
CA GLN A 75 26.47 -20.39 -1.34
C GLN A 75 26.29 -19.81 0.08
N ARG A 76 25.35 -20.38 0.84
CA ARG A 76 25.05 -20.01 2.24
C ARG A 76 24.20 -21.10 2.91
N PRO A 77 24.08 -21.11 4.26
CA PRO A 77 23.23 -22.09 4.93
C PRO A 77 21.78 -22.02 4.45
N PHE A 78 21.25 -23.16 3.99
CA PHE A 78 19.82 -23.34 3.81
C PHE A 78 19.16 -23.39 5.19
N ARG A 79 18.11 -22.60 5.37
CA ARG A 79 17.42 -22.48 6.67
C ARG A 79 16.02 -23.04 6.62
N ASP A 80 15.28 -22.65 5.59
CA ASP A 80 13.87 -22.99 5.46
C ASP A 80 13.38 -22.72 4.02
N VAL A 81 12.18 -23.22 3.74
CA VAL A 81 11.37 -22.86 2.58
C VAL A 81 10.46 -21.69 2.96
N TYR A 82 10.51 -20.63 2.16
CA TYR A 82 9.78 -19.36 2.38
C TYR A 82 8.78 -19.03 1.26
N GLY A 83 8.37 -20.04 0.50
CA GLY A 83 7.48 -19.88 -0.66
C GLY A 83 7.71 -20.99 -1.67
N VAL A 84 6.64 -21.41 -2.34
CA VAL A 84 6.65 -22.53 -3.28
C VAL A 84 5.87 -22.16 -4.54
N TRP A 85 6.37 -22.58 -5.70
CA TRP A 85 5.71 -22.42 -6.98
C TRP A 85 5.76 -23.70 -7.80
N ILE A 86 4.69 -23.97 -8.55
CA ILE A 86 4.61 -25.08 -9.52
C ILE A 86 4.34 -24.46 -10.88
N ASP A 87 5.27 -24.57 -11.84
CA ASP A 87 5.17 -23.89 -13.15
C ASP A 87 4.87 -22.38 -13.03
N GLY A 88 5.43 -21.73 -12.00
CA GLY A 88 5.21 -20.31 -11.71
C GLY A 88 3.90 -19.99 -10.98
N ARG A 89 3.00 -20.96 -10.77
CA ARG A 89 1.80 -20.83 -9.94
C ARG A 89 2.23 -20.79 -8.46
N TYR A 90 1.99 -19.66 -7.79
CA TYR A 90 2.20 -19.53 -6.35
C TYR A 90 1.39 -20.59 -5.59
N GLN A 91 2.00 -21.22 -4.59
CA GLN A 91 1.34 -22.12 -3.64
C GLN A 91 1.26 -21.42 -2.29
N VAL A 92 0.09 -21.51 -1.65
CA VAL A 92 -0.18 -20.89 -0.36
C VAL A 92 0.52 -21.72 0.74
N PRO A 93 1.28 -21.16 1.67
CA PRO A 93 1.72 -21.92 2.84
C PRO A 93 0.49 -22.36 3.63
N SER A 94 0.45 -23.61 4.10
CA SER A 94 -0.72 -24.13 4.82
C SER A 94 -1.07 -23.27 6.04
N VAL A 95 -2.35 -22.94 6.15
CA VAL A 95 -2.82 -21.84 7.00
C VAL A 95 -4.28 -22.04 7.42
N SER A 96 -4.67 -21.59 8.61
CA SER A 96 -6.08 -21.62 9.05
C SER A 96 -6.56 -20.24 9.53
N PRO A 97 -7.75 -19.75 9.10
CA PRO A 97 -8.63 -20.35 8.10
C PRO A 97 -8.00 -20.33 6.70
N ASN A 98 -8.40 -21.28 5.85
CA ASN A 98 -7.89 -21.38 4.48
C ASN A 98 -8.26 -20.14 3.66
N ILE A 99 -7.35 -19.71 2.78
CA ILE A 99 -7.67 -18.71 1.77
C ILE A 99 -7.61 -19.28 0.37
N LYS A 100 -8.38 -18.65 -0.51
CA LYS A 100 -8.21 -18.86 -1.94
C LYS A 100 -6.89 -18.26 -2.39
N ASN A 101 -6.25 -18.93 -3.33
CA ASN A 101 -4.98 -18.52 -3.84
C ASN A 101 -5.07 -17.13 -4.51
N PRO A 102 -4.36 -16.12 -3.98
CA PRO A 102 -4.65 -14.74 -4.36
C PRO A 102 -4.22 -14.32 -5.77
N THR A 103 -3.47 -15.16 -6.48
CA THR A 103 -3.15 -14.92 -7.89
C THR A 103 -4.19 -15.52 -8.83
N ASP A 104 -5.27 -16.13 -8.32
CA ASP A 104 -6.40 -16.51 -9.16
C ASP A 104 -7.06 -15.24 -9.73
N PRO A 105 -7.44 -15.22 -11.03
CA PRO A 105 -8.12 -14.08 -11.62
C PRO A 105 -9.37 -13.73 -10.81
N SER A 106 -9.47 -12.48 -10.34
CA SER A 106 -10.69 -11.98 -9.74
C SER A 106 -11.73 -11.72 -10.82
N TYR A 107 -12.93 -12.27 -10.63
CA TYR A 107 -14.14 -11.70 -11.18
C TYR A 107 -14.86 -11.05 -9.99
N GLY A 108 -15.16 -9.76 -10.07
CA GLY A 108 -15.75 -8.98 -8.98
C GLY A 108 -14.74 -8.10 -8.22
N GLY A 109 -15.27 -7.13 -7.49
CA GLY A 109 -14.55 -6.18 -6.64
C GLY A 109 -14.68 -6.49 -5.15
N PRO A 110 -14.09 -5.67 -4.26
CA PRO A 110 -14.03 -5.90 -2.81
C PRO A 110 -15.39 -6.03 -2.11
N ASN A 111 -16.49 -5.61 -2.75
CA ASN A 111 -17.85 -5.70 -2.21
C ASN A 111 -18.59 -7.00 -2.58
N ASP A 112 -18.08 -7.75 -3.55
CA ASP A 112 -18.89 -8.76 -4.22
C ASP A 112 -18.87 -10.13 -3.49
N GLY A 113 -17.88 -10.36 -2.61
CA GLY A 113 -17.80 -11.58 -1.79
C GLY A 113 -17.84 -12.87 -2.63
N GLU A 114 -17.36 -12.79 -3.88
CA GLU A 114 -17.59 -13.80 -4.91
C GLU A 114 -17.00 -15.16 -4.49
N PRO A 115 -17.82 -16.22 -4.38
CA PRO A 115 -17.36 -17.54 -3.98
C PRO A 115 -16.26 -18.07 -4.90
N GLY A 116 -15.22 -18.66 -4.32
CA GLY A 116 -14.08 -19.21 -5.05
C GLY A 116 -13.06 -18.17 -5.53
N THR A 117 -13.17 -16.91 -5.09
CA THR A 117 -12.19 -15.85 -5.35
C THR A 117 -11.41 -15.49 -4.09
N HIS A 118 -10.31 -14.75 -4.24
CA HIS A 118 -9.61 -14.19 -3.08
C HIS A 118 -10.42 -13.12 -2.34
N TRP A 119 -11.56 -12.70 -2.88
CA TRP A 119 -12.51 -11.80 -2.20
C TRP A 119 -13.44 -12.55 -1.22
N GLU A 120 -13.54 -13.88 -1.28
CA GLU A 120 -14.48 -14.68 -0.47
C GLU A 120 -14.14 -14.68 1.02
N ASN A 121 -12.92 -15.07 1.39
CA ASN A 121 -12.49 -15.26 2.78
C ASN A 121 -11.31 -14.36 3.13
N ASP A 122 -11.35 -13.76 4.33
CA ASP A 122 -10.22 -13.03 4.90
C ASP A 122 -9.61 -13.80 6.06
N ILE A 123 -8.29 -14.01 6.05
CA ILE A 123 -7.58 -14.27 7.32
C ILE A 123 -7.48 -12.95 8.05
N VAL A 124 -8.22 -12.80 9.14
CA VAL A 124 -8.11 -11.66 10.06
C VAL A 124 -6.97 -11.95 11.03
N GLN A 125 -6.17 -10.92 11.36
CA GLN A 125 -5.00 -10.96 12.26
C GLN A 125 -5.17 -11.84 13.51
N SER A 126 -6.39 -11.98 14.06
CA SER A 126 -6.63 -12.64 15.34
C SER A 126 -6.35 -14.14 15.35
N ASP A 127 -6.42 -14.81 14.20
CA ASP A 127 -6.50 -16.28 14.19
C ASP A 127 -5.11 -16.93 14.09
N ILE A 128 -4.09 -16.19 13.61
CA ILE A 128 -2.69 -16.61 13.60
C ILE A 128 -1.86 -15.46 14.13
N GLN A 129 -1.35 -15.54 15.36
CA GLN A 129 -0.48 -14.50 15.91
C GLN A 129 0.97 -14.63 15.44
N ASP A 130 1.37 -15.82 14.97
CA ASP A 130 2.73 -16.06 14.51
C ASP A 130 2.77 -16.38 13.02
N TRP A 131 2.86 -15.33 12.21
CA TRP A 131 2.98 -15.42 10.75
C TRP A 131 4.37 -15.88 10.33
N ASN A 132 5.10 -16.54 11.22
CA ASN A 132 6.41 -17.08 10.94
C ASN A 132 6.39 -18.53 10.50
N VAL A 133 7.49 -18.95 9.90
CA VAL A 133 7.78 -20.38 9.68
C VAL A 133 8.30 -21.03 10.97
N ASP A 134 7.91 -20.54 12.15
CA ASP A 134 8.07 -21.35 13.36
C ASP A 134 7.17 -22.57 13.20
N ARG A 135 7.79 -23.74 13.00
CA ARG A 135 7.06 -24.97 12.71
C ARG A 135 6.39 -25.55 13.95
N GLU A 136 6.56 -24.92 15.12
CA GLU A 136 5.83 -25.25 16.34
C GLU A 136 4.45 -24.58 16.36
N GLU A 137 4.35 -23.29 16.04
CA GLU A 137 3.13 -22.49 16.26
C GLU A 137 2.66 -21.67 15.05
N GLY A 138 3.46 -21.61 13.98
CA GLY A 138 3.25 -20.73 12.83
C GLY A 138 2.66 -21.40 11.59
N LEU A 139 3.04 -20.87 10.42
CA LEU A 139 2.51 -21.22 9.09
C LEU A 139 3.24 -22.39 8.42
N ALA A 140 2.67 -22.90 7.31
CA ALA A 140 3.25 -23.95 6.48
C ALA A 140 3.63 -25.22 7.28
N ARG A 141 2.80 -25.55 8.27
CA ARG A 141 2.91 -26.76 9.08
C ARG A 141 2.03 -27.87 8.50
N LEU A 142 2.49 -29.11 8.63
CA LEU A 142 1.81 -30.26 8.04
C LEU A 142 0.41 -30.49 8.63
N ASP A 143 0.21 -30.19 9.93
CA ASP A 143 -1.10 -30.31 10.59
C ASP A 143 -2.14 -29.31 10.08
N LEU A 144 -1.71 -28.21 9.45
CA LEU A 144 -2.58 -27.22 8.80
C LEU A 144 -2.83 -27.51 7.31
N LEU A 145 -2.15 -28.51 6.73
CA LEU A 145 -2.26 -28.80 5.29
C LEU A 145 -3.56 -29.55 5.00
N ASP A 146 -4.58 -28.85 4.49
CA ASP A 146 -5.91 -29.44 4.30
C ASP A 146 -6.66 -29.01 3.03
N THR A 147 -6.12 -28.07 2.24
CA THR A 147 -6.76 -27.63 0.98
C THR A 147 -5.81 -27.61 -0.22
N LEU A 148 -6.39 -27.54 -1.42
CA LEU A 148 -5.62 -27.46 -2.68
C LEU A 148 -4.77 -26.21 -2.76
N GLU A 149 -3.64 -26.34 -3.44
CA GLU A 149 -2.60 -25.31 -3.65
C GLU A 149 -1.88 -24.89 -2.37
N GLU A 150 -1.99 -25.67 -1.29
CA GLU A 150 -1.21 -25.48 -0.08
C GLU A 150 0.11 -26.27 -0.07
N TRP A 151 1.09 -25.76 0.69
CA TRP A 151 2.33 -26.47 0.99
C TRP A 151 2.71 -26.37 2.46
N ALA A 152 3.44 -27.38 2.94
CA ALA A 152 4.04 -27.43 4.27
C ALA A 152 5.47 -27.96 4.21
N TYR A 153 6.33 -27.54 5.14
CA TYR A 153 7.72 -28.01 5.19
C TYR A 153 8.14 -28.39 6.61
N ASN A 154 8.73 -29.58 6.76
CA ASN A 154 9.29 -30.05 8.01
C ASN A 154 10.83 -29.96 7.98
N PRO A 155 11.45 -29.00 8.69
CA PRO A 155 12.90 -28.83 8.69
C PRO A 155 13.65 -29.95 9.41
N ALA A 156 12.99 -30.72 10.28
CA ALA A 156 13.63 -31.83 11.00
C ALA A 156 13.83 -33.07 10.11
N SER A 157 12.91 -33.31 9.17
CA SER A 157 13.00 -34.38 8.18
C SER A 157 13.41 -33.90 6.79
N GLU A 158 13.54 -32.59 6.58
CA GLU A 158 13.78 -31.94 5.29
C GLU A 158 12.71 -32.27 4.24
N GLU A 159 11.48 -32.57 4.68
CA GLU A 159 10.39 -32.99 3.80
C GLU A 159 9.48 -31.80 3.43
N LEU A 160 9.28 -31.60 2.13
CA LEU A 160 8.32 -30.69 1.54
C LEU A 160 7.05 -31.46 1.14
N TYR A 161 5.89 -30.93 1.54
CA TYR A 161 4.57 -31.47 1.28
C TYR A 161 3.77 -30.47 0.45
N ILE A 162 3.08 -30.92 -0.58
CA ILE A 162 2.24 -30.08 -1.46
C ILE A 162 0.90 -30.78 -1.69
N TYR A 163 -0.19 -30.13 -1.31
CA TYR A 163 -1.52 -30.55 -1.72
C TYR A 163 -1.87 -29.89 -3.06
N ALA A 164 -1.40 -30.50 -4.15
CA ALA A 164 -1.45 -29.87 -5.47
C ALA A 164 -2.86 -29.83 -6.07
N ASP A 165 -3.20 -28.73 -6.72
CA ASP A 165 -4.33 -28.67 -7.64
C ASP A 165 -4.07 -29.57 -8.86
N PRO A 166 -5.03 -30.38 -9.34
CA PRO A 166 -4.86 -31.23 -10.51
C PRO A 166 -4.40 -30.51 -11.79
N ARG A 167 -4.58 -29.19 -11.89
CA ARG A 167 -4.10 -28.35 -13.00
C ARG A 167 -2.60 -28.04 -12.92
N PHE A 168 -2.01 -28.14 -11.73
CA PHE A 168 -0.63 -27.76 -11.42
C PHE A 168 0.06 -28.87 -10.62
N LEU A 169 0.25 -30.04 -11.24
CA LEU A 169 0.89 -31.16 -10.56
C LEU A 169 2.42 -30.96 -10.50
N PRO A 170 3.05 -31.23 -9.34
CA PRO A 170 4.50 -31.18 -9.24
C PRO A 170 5.11 -32.35 -10.04
N THR A 171 6.18 -32.02 -10.75
CA THR A 171 7.09 -32.92 -11.44
C THR A 171 8.47 -32.73 -10.84
N SER A 172 9.45 -33.51 -11.30
CA SER A 172 10.81 -33.38 -10.80
C SER A 172 11.45 -32.03 -11.06
N THR A 173 10.97 -31.20 -12.01
CA THR A 173 11.70 -30.00 -12.44
C THR A 173 10.87 -28.71 -12.50
N ASN A 174 9.56 -28.78 -12.30
CA ASN A 174 8.69 -27.60 -12.38
C ASN A 174 8.43 -26.91 -11.04
N VAL A 175 8.99 -27.43 -9.93
CA VAL A 175 8.82 -26.82 -8.61
C VAL A 175 9.97 -25.88 -8.29
N ARG A 176 9.64 -24.69 -7.79
CA ARG A 176 10.58 -23.70 -7.30
C ARG A 176 10.30 -23.38 -5.84
N ILE A 177 11.36 -23.07 -5.09
CA ILE A 177 11.26 -22.67 -3.70
C ILE A 177 11.98 -21.35 -3.44
N ARG A 178 11.42 -20.52 -2.57
CA ARG A 178 12.10 -19.34 -2.02
C ARG A 178 12.97 -19.82 -0.87
N VAL A 179 14.24 -19.49 -0.95
CA VAL A 179 15.26 -19.87 0.04
C VAL A 179 15.91 -18.66 0.70
N LEU A 180 15.63 -17.45 0.18
CA LEU A 180 16.17 -16.19 0.66
C LEU A 180 15.06 -15.20 0.99
N HIS A 181 15.26 -14.45 2.07
CA HIS A 181 14.43 -13.28 2.33
C HIS A 181 14.71 -12.14 1.34
N ARG A 182 15.99 -11.82 1.13
CA ARG A 182 16.46 -10.69 0.32
C ARG A 182 17.39 -11.18 -0.78
N MET A 183 16.99 -10.93 -2.02
CA MET A 183 17.81 -11.26 -3.20
C MET A 183 18.84 -10.17 -3.51
N LEU A 184 18.50 -8.90 -3.25
CA LEU A 184 19.33 -7.76 -3.62
C LEU A 184 19.42 -6.75 -2.47
N HIS A 185 20.65 -6.38 -2.12
CA HIS A 185 20.92 -5.34 -1.13
C HIS A 185 22.07 -4.45 -1.60
N MET A 186 21.75 -3.25 -2.07
CA MET A 186 22.73 -2.24 -2.49
C MET A 186 22.71 -1.06 -1.52
N ARG A 187 23.89 -0.59 -1.12
CA ARG A 187 24.06 0.54 -0.20
C ARG A 187 25.06 1.51 -0.80
N ARG A 188 24.78 2.80 -0.65
CA ARG A 188 25.65 3.90 -1.13
C ARG A 188 25.86 3.81 -2.66
N ALA A 189 24.83 3.37 -3.38
CA ALA A 189 24.84 3.35 -4.83
C ALA A 189 24.73 4.76 -5.41
N VAL A 190 25.40 5.04 -6.52
CA VAL A 190 25.34 6.33 -7.21
C VAL A 190 25.32 6.08 -8.71
N ASN A 191 24.42 6.76 -9.43
CA ASN A 191 24.31 6.70 -10.89
C ASN A 191 24.10 5.27 -11.43
N LEU A 192 23.03 4.60 -10.96
CA LEU A 192 22.66 3.26 -11.41
C LEU A 192 21.33 3.27 -12.14
N GLU A 193 21.27 2.55 -13.26
CA GLU A 193 20.04 2.31 -14.02
C GLU A 193 19.80 0.81 -14.16
N PHE A 194 18.59 0.37 -13.87
CA PHE A 194 18.09 -0.97 -14.14
C PHE A 194 17.01 -0.83 -15.21
N LYS A 195 17.16 -1.50 -16.35
CA LYS A 195 16.22 -1.39 -17.47
C LYS A 195 15.74 -2.74 -17.95
N ASN A 196 14.43 -2.88 -18.17
CA ASN A 196 13.84 -4.07 -18.79
C ASN A 196 14.23 -5.38 -18.08
N LEU A 197 14.23 -5.35 -16.73
CA LEU A 197 14.56 -6.49 -15.88
C LEU A 197 13.34 -6.94 -15.08
N GLU A 198 13.25 -8.24 -14.86
CA GLU A 198 12.29 -8.82 -13.91
C GLU A 198 12.99 -9.15 -12.59
N PHE A 199 12.35 -8.83 -11.47
CA PHE A 199 12.75 -9.23 -10.14
C PHE A 199 11.69 -10.14 -9.56
N PHE A 200 12.05 -11.38 -9.26
CA PHE A 200 11.11 -12.43 -8.86
C PHE A 200 11.45 -13.08 -7.52
N GLY A 201 10.47 -13.22 -6.62
CA GLY A 201 10.55 -14.17 -5.51
C GLY A 201 11.54 -13.82 -4.39
N GLY A 202 11.86 -12.54 -4.17
CA GLY A 202 12.81 -12.09 -3.16
C GLY A 202 12.75 -10.59 -2.88
N SER A 203 13.03 -10.16 -1.64
CA SER A 203 12.97 -8.73 -1.34
C SER A 203 14.17 -7.97 -1.89
N ILE A 204 13.99 -6.66 -2.11
CA ILE A 204 15.00 -5.75 -2.63
C ILE A 204 15.20 -4.61 -1.66
N LYS A 205 16.48 -4.26 -1.42
CA LYS A 205 16.84 -3.03 -0.72
C LYS A 205 17.90 -2.26 -1.49
N VAL A 206 17.59 -1.04 -1.91
CA VAL A 206 18.51 -0.19 -2.67
C VAL A 206 18.55 1.23 -2.09
N GLU A 207 19.71 1.63 -1.59
CA GLU A 207 19.92 2.95 -0.98
C GLU A 207 21.05 3.69 -1.69
N GLY A 208 20.78 4.92 -2.13
CA GLY A 208 21.77 5.69 -2.87
C GLY A 208 21.26 7.05 -3.35
N ILE A 209 21.84 7.55 -4.45
CA ILE A 209 21.47 8.80 -5.11
C ILE A 209 21.49 8.56 -6.62
N ASN A 210 20.55 9.14 -7.36
CA ASN A 210 20.45 8.99 -8.83
C ASN A 210 20.38 7.50 -9.24
N ILE A 211 19.35 6.81 -8.74
CA ILE A 211 19.04 5.43 -9.06
C ILE A 211 17.72 5.41 -9.83
N LEU A 212 17.69 4.73 -10.97
CA LEU A 212 16.50 4.58 -11.81
C LEU A 212 16.21 3.09 -12.06
N PHE A 213 14.95 2.73 -11.91
CA PHE A 213 14.37 1.51 -12.46
C PHE A 213 13.40 1.93 -13.57
N GLU A 214 13.62 1.43 -14.78
CA GLU A 214 12.85 1.77 -15.97
C GLU A 214 12.37 0.50 -16.66
N ASP A 215 11.09 0.42 -16.99
CA ASP A 215 10.48 -0.74 -17.66
C ASP A 215 10.72 -2.07 -16.91
N CYS A 216 10.85 -2.03 -15.58
CA CYS A 216 11.10 -3.20 -14.75
C CYS A 216 9.81 -3.85 -14.21
N GLU A 217 9.86 -5.16 -14.02
CA GLU A 217 8.81 -5.91 -13.33
C GLU A 217 9.29 -6.41 -11.96
N PHE A 218 8.43 -6.26 -10.96
CA PHE A 218 8.66 -6.66 -9.58
C PHE A 218 7.54 -7.59 -9.15
N LYS A 219 7.83 -8.89 -9.11
CA LYS A 219 6.83 -9.92 -8.92
C LYS A 219 7.13 -10.74 -7.67
N GLN A 220 6.13 -10.88 -6.80
CA GLN A 220 6.21 -11.76 -5.62
C GLN A 220 7.45 -11.49 -4.76
N LEU A 221 7.77 -10.22 -4.50
CA LEU A 221 9.01 -9.86 -3.82
C LEU A 221 9.05 -10.29 -2.32
N HIS A 222 7.90 -10.51 -1.69
CA HIS A 222 7.85 -10.90 -0.27
C HIS A 222 6.91 -12.09 -0.07
N ASP A 223 6.76 -12.58 1.16
CA ASP A 223 5.87 -13.70 1.50
C ASP A 223 5.40 -13.59 2.95
N ILE A 224 4.30 -14.26 3.30
CA ILE A 224 3.81 -14.33 4.68
C ILE A 224 4.78 -15.04 5.60
N THR A 225 5.45 -16.06 5.07
CA THR A 225 6.45 -16.87 5.78
C THR A 225 7.70 -16.11 6.25
N LEU A 226 7.81 -14.80 6.01
CA LEU A 226 8.98 -13.95 6.26
C LEU A 226 8.76 -12.89 7.39
N PRO A 227 9.08 -13.18 8.66
CA PRO A 227 8.32 -12.60 9.79
C PRO A 227 9.17 -11.99 10.92
N ALA A 228 10.50 -12.20 10.93
CA ALA A 228 11.31 -11.97 12.13
C ALA A 228 11.45 -10.48 12.55
N TYR A 229 10.94 -9.53 11.76
CA TYR A 229 11.11 -8.10 12.03
C TYR A 229 9.86 -7.26 11.75
N MET A 230 8.67 -7.76 12.08
CA MET A 230 7.45 -6.94 12.08
C MET A 230 7.70 -5.55 12.71
N GLY A 231 7.35 -4.49 11.99
CA GLY A 231 7.60 -3.10 12.39
C GLY A 231 8.98 -2.52 12.00
N ARG A 232 9.92 -3.31 11.46
CA ARG A 232 11.17 -2.79 10.87
C ARG A 232 11.04 -2.71 9.35
N GLY A 233 10.46 -1.61 8.87
CA GLY A 233 10.13 -1.42 7.46
C GLY A 233 11.28 -1.56 6.46
N ASN A 234 12.54 -1.40 6.88
CA ASN A 234 13.72 -1.64 6.02
C ASN A 234 14.19 -3.10 5.97
N LEU A 235 13.66 -3.96 6.84
CA LEU A 235 13.94 -5.39 6.88
C LEU A 235 12.78 -6.18 6.27
N CYS A 236 11.53 -5.78 6.51
CA CYS A 236 10.33 -6.54 6.15
C CYS A 236 9.47 -5.87 5.07
N THR A 237 10.05 -5.52 3.93
CA THR A 237 9.29 -5.03 2.76
C THR A 237 9.72 -5.79 1.52
N GLY A 238 8.80 -6.00 0.58
CA GLY A 238 9.14 -6.51 -0.74
C GLY A 238 10.15 -5.62 -1.44
N ILE A 239 9.98 -4.29 -1.32
CA ILE A 239 10.93 -3.33 -1.88
C ILE A 239 11.15 -2.13 -0.94
N TYR A 240 12.41 -1.91 -0.58
CA TYR A 240 12.85 -0.72 0.15
C TYR A 240 13.80 0.10 -0.71
N THR A 241 13.47 1.35 -0.97
CA THR A 241 14.41 2.29 -1.60
C THR A 241 14.51 3.62 -0.89
N TRP A 242 15.67 4.25 -1.05
CA TRP A 242 15.90 5.63 -0.62
C TRP A 242 16.52 6.43 -1.78
N ASN A 243 15.82 7.48 -2.23
CA ASN A 243 16.12 8.33 -3.38
C ASN A 243 16.28 7.57 -4.71
N ALA A 244 15.36 6.64 -4.99
CA ALA A 244 15.25 5.96 -6.27
C ALA A 244 14.01 6.42 -7.06
N GLU A 245 14.12 6.35 -8.37
CA GLU A 245 13.05 6.63 -9.33
C GLU A 245 12.57 5.33 -9.96
N PHE A 246 11.26 5.20 -10.14
CA PHE A 246 10.62 4.10 -10.84
C PHE A 246 9.76 4.67 -11.96
N VAL A 247 10.03 4.25 -13.19
CA VAL A 247 9.34 4.71 -14.39
C VAL A 247 8.88 3.51 -15.19
N ASN A 248 7.61 3.48 -15.58
CA ASN A 248 7.03 2.37 -16.37
C ASN A 248 7.18 0.99 -15.71
N CYS A 249 7.22 0.93 -14.37
CA CYS A 249 7.42 -0.34 -13.67
C CYS A 249 6.09 -0.98 -13.27
N ARG A 250 6.09 -2.32 -13.18
CA ARG A 250 4.96 -3.09 -12.67
C ARG A 250 5.34 -3.80 -11.38
N PHE A 251 4.51 -3.64 -10.35
CA PHE A 251 4.60 -4.32 -9.07
C PHE A 251 3.38 -5.21 -8.92
N SER A 252 3.60 -6.51 -8.76
CA SER A 252 2.47 -7.43 -8.71
C SER A 252 2.67 -8.62 -7.81
N GLU A 253 1.53 -9.13 -7.34
CA GLU A 253 1.47 -10.40 -6.64
C GLU A 253 2.37 -10.41 -5.40
N ILE A 254 2.41 -9.30 -4.66
CA ILE A 254 3.24 -9.15 -3.46
C ILE A 254 2.38 -9.58 -2.27
N PRO A 255 2.58 -10.80 -1.74
CA PRO A 255 1.64 -11.43 -0.83
C PRO A 255 1.45 -10.67 0.47
N TYR A 256 2.53 -10.26 1.15
CA TYR A 256 2.43 -9.73 2.52
C TYR A 256 3.59 -8.82 2.93
N VAL A 257 3.33 -8.01 3.98
CA VAL A 257 4.19 -7.08 4.73
C VAL A 257 4.69 -5.87 3.96
N TYR A 258 4.34 -4.67 4.46
CA TYR A 258 4.84 -3.35 4.05
C TYR A 258 5.26 -3.34 2.57
N PRO A 259 4.34 -3.56 1.62
CA PRO A 259 4.65 -4.15 0.32
C PRO A 259 5.74 -3.37 -0.42
N VAL A 260 5.62 -2.05 -0.38
CA VAL A 260 6.47 -1.11 -1.11
C VAL A 260 6.83 0.06 -0.22
N LYS A 261 8.12 0.37 -0.11
CA LYS A 261 8.68 1.51 0.63
C LYS A 261 9.66 2.28 -0.24
N ILE A 262 9.12 3.14 -1.10
CA ILE A 262 9.88 4.06 -1.93
C ILE A 262 9.96 5.39 -1.19
N ARG A 263 11.16 5.77 -0.73
CA ARG A 263 11.36 6.90 0.18
C ARG A 263 12.44 7.86 -0.30
N GLY A 264 12.54 8.99 0.37
CA GLY A 264 13.56 10.02 0.14
C GLY A 264 13.03 11.16 -0.71
N ILE A 265 13.54 12.38 -0.49
CA ILE A 265 13.01 13.60 -1.11
C ILE A 265 13.25 13.67 -2.63
N GLN A 266 14.13 12.84 -3.16
CA GLN A 266 14.40 12.71 -4.60
C GLN A 266 13.72 11.50 -5.23
N SER A 267 12.83 10.81 -4.49
CA SER A 267 12.15 9.64 -5.02
C SER A 267 10.94 10.03 -5.88
N ARG A 268 10.79 9.34 -7.00
CA ARG A 268 9.67 9.50 -7.94
C ARG A 268 9.13 8.14 -8.36
N VAL A 269 7.81 8.02 -8.42
CA VAL A 269 7.11 6.88 -9.03
C VAL A 269 6.23 7.44 -10.14
N GLU A 270 6.52 7.05 -11.38
CA GLU A 270 5.85 7.60 -12.56
C GLU A 270 5.41 6.49 -13.52
N ASN A 271 4.14 6.52 -13.94
CA ASN A 271 3.58 5.55 -14.89
C ASN A 271 3.75 4.09 -14.43
N CYS A 272 3.53 3.83 -13.14
CA CYS A 272 3.69 2.50 -12.55
C CYS A 272 2.34 1.86 -12.22
N LEU A 273 2.30 0.52 -12.30
CA LEU A 273 1.15 -0.29 -11.89
C LEU A 273 1.49 -1.10 -10.64
N PHE A 274 0.63 -1.01 -9.62
CA PHE A 274 0.65 -1.82 -8.42
C PHE A 274 -0.65 -2.63 -8.35
N THR A 275 -0.56 -3.95 -8.39
CA THR A 275 -1.75 -4.80 -8.52
C THR A 275 -1.60 -6.10 -7.75
N ASN A 276 -2.68 -6.64 -7.20
CA ASN A 276 -2.68 -7.88 -6.43
C ASN A 276 -1.64 -7.84 -5.29
N MET A 277 -1.77 -6.87 -4.38
CA MET A 277 -0.89 -6.72 -3.22
C MET A 277 -1.60 -6.95 -1.89
N ASP A 278 -0.81 -7.37 -0.89
CA ASP A 278 -1.17 -7.46 0.54
C ASP A 278 -2.43 -8.29 0.81
N TRP A 279 -2.44 -9.54 0.36
CA TRP A 279 -3.60 -10.43 0.36
C TRP A 279 -4.04 -10.94 1.74
N TRP A 280 -3.31 -10.57 2.77
CA TRP A 280 -3.53 -11.00 4.14
C TRP A 280 -3.81 -9.78 5.02
N ALA A 281 -4.68 -9.91 6.04
CA ALA A 281 -5.12 -8.73 6.78
C ALA A 281 -3.95 -8.00 7.45
N ASN A 282 -3.90 -6.67 7.29
CA ASN A 282 -2.87 -5.83 7.87
C ASN A 282 -3.44 -4.96 9.01
N PRO A 283 -3.39 -5.45 10.25
CA PRO A 283 -4.00 -4.79 11.39
C PRO A 283 -3.31 -3.50 11.84
N TYR A 284 -2.08 -3.24 11.37
CA TYR A 284 -1.29 -2.07 11.76
C TYR A 284 -1.31 -0.97 10.70
N GLY A 285 -2.10 -1.11 9.64
CA GLY A 285 -2.33 -0.05 8.65
C GLY A 285 -1.08 0.33 7.84
N GLY A 286 -0.24 -0.65 7.52
CA GLY A 286 1.00 -0.42 6.77
C GLY A 286 0.77 -0.17 5.28
N ALA A 287 0.66 1.10 4.87
CA ALA A 287 0.45 1.48 3.47
C ALA A 287 1.73 1.39 2.61
N ALA A 288 1.57 1.13 1.31
CA ALA A 288 2.65 1.31 0.33
C ALA A 288 3.09 2.78 0.29
N GLU A 289 4.39 3.08 0.39
CA GLU A 289 4.90 4.45 0.24
C GLU A 289 5.45 4.63 -1.17
N VAL A 290 4.91 5.59 -1.91
CA VAL A 290 5.12 5.78 -3.35
C VAL A 290 6.04 6.95 -3.68
N GLY A 291 7.01 7.20 -2.80
CA GLY A 291 7.99 8.26 -2.99
C GLY A 291 7.50 9.67 -2.67
N TYR A 292 8.34 10.65 -2.97
CA TYR A 292 8.06 12.07 -2.76
C TYR A 292 7.10 12.61 -3.82
N ILE A 293 7.23 12.11 -5.06
CA ILE A 293 6.33 12.38 -6.18
C ILE A 293 5.76 11.05 -6.68
N ALA A 294 4.43 10.98 -6.77
CA ALA A 294 3.72 9.91 -7.48
C ALA A 294 2.87 10.53 -8.59
N ARG A 295 3.06 10.07 -9.84
CA ARG A 295 2.31 10.55 -10.99
C ARG A 295 1.92 9.42 -11.94
N TYR A 296 0.70 9.43 -12.48
CA TYR A 296 0.22 8.39 -13.39
C TYR A 296 0.33 6.98 -12.79
N VAL A 297 0.09 6.85 -11.48
CA VAL A 297 0.24 5.58 -10.77
C VAL A 297 -1.12 4.92 -10.59
N THR A 298 -1.22 3.64 -10.94
CA THR A 298 -2.42 2.83 -10.70
C THR A 298 -2.19 1.86 -9.57
N PHE A 299 -3.10 1.84 -8.60
CA PHE A 299 -3.26 0.78 -7.62
C PHE A 299 -4.60 0.11 -7.82
N GLU A 300 -4.61 -1.22 -7.94
CA GLU A 300 -5.84 -1.99 -8.18
C GLU A 300 -5.78 -3.36 -7.51
N ASN A 301 -6.95 -4.00 -7.33
CA ASN A 301 -7.10 -5.40 -6.95
C ASN A 301 -6.26 -5.81 -5.73
N SER A 302 -6.21 -4.96 -4.71
CA SER A 302 -5.28 -5.13 -3.59
C SER A 302 -6.01 -5.04 -2.27
N LYS A 303 -5.64 -5.87 -1.29
CA LYS A 303 -6.16 -5.79 0.08
C LYS A 303 -5.29 -4.86 0.93
N ILE A 304 -4.69 -3.84 0.32
CA ILE A 304 -3.93 -2.84 1.08
C ILE A 304 -4.88 -1.95 1.89
N GLY A 305 -4.49 -1.68 3.13
CA GLY A 305 -5.11 -0.66 3.98
C GLY A 305 -4.80 0.78 3.54
N GLY A 306 -4.57 1.04 2.26
CA GLY A 306 -4.27 2.38 1.73
C GLY A 306 -2.88 2.60 1.16
N VAL A 307 -2.65 3.81 0.63
CA VAL A 307 -1.38 4.24 0.03
C VAL A 307 -0.85 5.48 0.75
N GLY A 308 0.43 5.48 1.12
CA GLY A 308 1.11 6.60 1.75
C GLY A 308 1.23 7.77 0.78
N GLY A 309 0.66 8.92 1.18
CA GLY A 309 0.61 10.11 0.33
C GLY A 309 1.98 10.77 0.16
N GLY A 310 2.55 10.69 -1.05
CA GLY A 310 3.74 11.47 -1.44
C GLY A 310 3.49 12.97 -1.37
N SER A 311 4.52 13.82 -1.30
CA SER A 311 4.33 15.28 -1.25
C SER A 311 3.53 15.80 -2.45
N LEU A 312 3.75 15.23 -3.64
CA LEU A 312 2.90 15.43 -4.81
C LEU A 312 2.28 14.08 -5.22
N MET A 313 0.95 14.02 -5.31
CA MET A 313 0.23 12.91 -5.91
C MET A 313 -0.71 13.43 -6.98
N GLU A 314 -0.50 13.00 -8.23
CA GLU A 314 -1.36 13.44 -9.32
C GLU A 314 -1.57 12.45 -10.45
N TYR A 315 -2.76 12.49 -11.05
CA TYR A 315 -3.16 11.56 -12.12
C TYR A 315 -3.08 10.09 -11.69
N CYS A 316 -3.24 9.80 -10.40
CA CYS A 316 -3.26 8.44 -9.88
C CYS A 316 -4.68 7.88 -9.85
N ARG A 317 -4.81 6.57 -10.14
CA ARG A 317 -6.03 5.79 -9.96
C ARG A 317 -5.82 4.78 -8.86
N ILE A 318 -6.69 4.78 -7.86
CA ILE A 318 -6.60 3.94 -6.67
C ILE A 318 -7.95 3.25 -6.53
N GLU A 319 -8.01 1.96 -6.79
CA GLU A 319 -9.27 1.23 -6.85
C GLU A 319 -9.24 -0.17 -6.25
N ASP A 320 -10.43 -0.66 -5.91
CA ASP A 320 -10.70 -2.05 -5.52
C ASP A 320 -9.91 -2.51 -4.28
N PHE A 321 -10.09 -1.78 -3.16
CA PHE A 321 -9.45 -2.10 -1.88
C PHE A 321 -10.42 -2.67 -0.85
N LYS A 322 -10.04 -3.78 -0.21
CA LYS A 322 -10.92 -4.48 0.75
C LYS A 322 -10.63 -4.18 2.22
N ASP A 323 -9.36 -3.97 2.61
CA ASP A 323 -8.97 -4.05 4.02
C ASP A 323 -9.60 -2.94 4.90
N PRO A 324 -10.43 -3.30 5.88
CA PRO A 324 -11.06 -2.32 6.75
C PRO A 324 -10.06 -1.75 7.76
N CYS A 325 -9.74 -0.47 7.65
CA CYS A 325 -8.89 0.20 8.62
C CYS A 325 -9.17 1.70 8.79
N ASP A 326 -8.61 2.29 9.85
CA ASP A 326 -8.61 3.74 10.07
C ASP A 326 -7.55 4.42 9.19
N CYS A 327 -7.67 4.23 7.87
CA CYS A 327 -6.64 4.43 6.85
C CYS A 327 -7.27 4.97 5.54
N SER A 328 -6.53 5.11 4.44
CA SER A 328 -7.13 5.64 3.19
C SER A 328 -6.40 5.34 1.90
N GLY A 329 -7.15 5.38 0.79
CA GLY A 329 -6.60 5.32 -0.56
C GLY A 329 -5.41 6.25 -0.73
N ILE A 330 -5.52 7.52 -0.29
CA ILE A 330 -4.39 8.44 -0.10
C ILE A 330 -4.28 8.87 1.35
N ASN A 331 -3.30 8.32 2.07
CA ASN A 331 -3.09 8.50 3.49
C ASN A 331 -1.88 9.36 3.81
N ARG A 332 -2.11 10.56 4.35
CA ARG A 332 -1.06 11.42 4.91
C ARG A 332 -1.06 11.29 6.43
N GLY A 333 0.11 10.98 7.01
CA GLY A 333 0.28 10.96 8.46
C GLY A 333 0.17 12.35 9.09
N ALA A 334 0.22 12.43 10.42
CA ALA A 334 0.04 13.67 11.21
C ALA A 334 0.99 14.83 10.89
N HIS A 335 2.04 14.60 10.09
CA HIS A 335 3.04 15.60 9.67
C HIS A 335 3.17 15.68 8.14
N GLY A 336 2.24 15.08 7.39
CA GLY A 336 2.36 14.87 5.94
C GLY A 336 1.59 15.87 5.07
N ALA A 337 0.85 16.81 5.66
CA ALA A 337 0.07 17.81 4.92
C ALA A 337 0.87 19.06 4.47
N PRO A 338 1.82 19.61 5.26
CA PRO A 338 2.51 20.84 4.90
C PRO A 338 3.21 20.73 3.55
N ARG A 339 2.94 21.69 2.66
CA ARG A 339 3.50 21.73 1.29
C ARG A 339 3.19 20.47 0.49
N SER A 340 2.06 19.84 0.77
CA SER A 340 1.59 18.71 -0.01
C SER A 340 0.48 19.13 -0.96
N MET A 341 0.45 18.48 -2.12
CA MET A 341 -0.52 18.69 -3.18
C MET A 341 -1.03 17.34 -3.64
N THR A 342 -2.34 17.15 -3.56
CA THR A 342 -3.05 15.96 -4.03
C THR A 342 -4.05 16.40 -5.07
N ARG A 343 -3.82 16.09 -6.35
CA ARG A 343 -4.65 16.62 -7.43
C ARG A 343 -4.90 15.68 -8.60
N TYR A 344 -6.04 15.82 -9.28
CA TYR A 344 -6.36 15.00 -10.45
C TYR A 344 -6.31 13.49 -10.17
N ASN A 345 -6.81 13.04 -9.02
CA ASN A 345 -6.78 11.62 -8.63
C ASN A 345 -8.18 11.01 -8.56
N TRP A 346 -8.25 9.71 -8.80
CA TRP A 346 -9.46 8.89 -8.69
C TRP A 346 -9.27 7.85 -7.58
N ILE A 347 -10.14 7.88 -6.58
CA ILE A 347 -10.17 6.92 -5.48
C ILE A 347 -11.52 6.24 -5.46
N ILE A 348 -11.57 4.99 -5.90
CA ILE A 348 -12.81 4.31 -6.30
C ILE A 348 -12.92 2.98 -5.55
N ASN A 349 -14.11 2.65 -5.04
CA ASN A 349 -14.42 1.31 -4.55
C ASN A 349 -13.48 0.79 -3.45
N GLY A 350 -13.26 1.60 -2.41
CA GLY A 350 -12.53 1.23 -1.19
C GLY A 350 -13.45 1.10 0.04
N PRO A 351 -14.37 0.12 0.10
CA PRO A 351 -15.40 0.01 1.15
C PRO A 351 -14.85 -0.11 2.58
N GLY A 352 -13.60 -0.54 2.76
CA GLY A 352 -12.93 -0.66 4.06
C GLY A 352 -12.22 0.61 4.55
N ALA A 353 -11.93 1.57 3.66
CA ALA A 353 -11.03 2.69 3.94
C ALA A 353 -11.62 4.05 3.55
N ASN A 354 -11.02 5.15 4.03
CA ASN A 354 -11.38 6.48 3.54
C ASN A 354 -10.78 6.69 2.13
N GLY A 355 -11.36 7.52 1.27
CA GLY A 355 -10.76 7.84 -0.03
C GLY A 355 -9.46 8.62 0.15
N ILE A 356 -9.54 9.77 0.84
CA ILE A 356 -8.38 10.57 1.25
C ILE A 356 -8.40 10.79 2.76
N ARG A 357 -7.23 10.68 3.39
CA ARG A 357 -7.05 11.07 4.79
C ARG A 357 -5.84 11.97 4.98
N ILE A 358 -6.06 13.07 5.70
CA ILE A 358 -5.00 13.75 6.45
C ILE A 358 -5.20 13.40 7.92
N ASP A 359 -4.24 12.67 8.48
CA ASP A 359 -4.28 12.29 9.88
C ASP A 359 -3.87 13.45 10.80
N GLY A 360 -4.24 13.35 12.07
CA GLY A 360 -4.03 14.41 13.07
C GLY A 360 -3.16 13.92 14.21
N GLY A 361 -2.37 14.84 14.78
CA GLY A 361 -1.54 14.60 15.96
C GLY A 361 -2.18 15.22 17.21
N SER A 362 -1.96 14.61 18.38
CA SER A 362 -2.47 15.15 19.65
C SER A 362 -1.83 16.50 20.02
N ASN A 363 -0.59 16.76 19.57
CA ASN A 363 0.25 17.86 20.06
C ASN A 363 1.02 18.62 18.94
N GLY A 364 0.47 18.80 17.74
CA GLY A 364 1.21 19.53 16.70
C GLY A 364 0.42 19.96 15.47
N ALA A 365 0.91 21.03 14.83
CA ALA A 365 0.35 21.64 13.62
C ALA A 365 0.91 21.04 12.32
N GLY A 366 1.28 19.76 12.35
CA GLY A 366 1.87 19.03 11.21
C GLY A 366 0.86 18.58 10.15
N ASN A 367 -0.42 18.79 10.39
CA ASN A 367 -1.52 18.38 9.53
C ASN A 367 -2.23 19.57 8.88
N ARG A 368 -1.55 20.71 8.69
CA ARG A 368 -2.11 21.92 8.07
C ARG A 368 -1.63 22.15 6.64
N ARG A 369 -2.30 23.01 5.88
CA ARG A 369 -1.81 23.55 4.59
C ARG A 369 -1.56 22.46 3.55
N GLY A 370 -2.54 21.58 3.43
CA GLY A 370 -2.62 20.61 2.32
C GLY A 370 -3.49 21.19 1.21
N ASP A 371 -3.03 21.09 -0.03
CA ASP A 371 -3.75 21.49 -1.23
C ASP A 371 -4.39 20.24 -1.87
N ILE A 372 -5.72 20.23 -1.99
CA ILE A 372 -6.49 19.08 -2.47
C ILE A 372 -7.49 19.54 -3.51
N HIS A 373 -7.28 19.16 -4.78
CA HIS A 373 -8.18 19.61 -5.83
C HIS A 373 -8.34 18.67 -7.03
N ASN A 374 -9.46 18.77 -7.73
CA ASN A 374 -9.78 17.88 -8.86
C ASN A 374 -9.72 16.40 -8.45
N ILE A 375 -10.47 16.05 -7.41
CA ILE A 375 -10.49 14.70 -6.85
C ILE A 375 -11.83 14.03 -7.16
N ILE A 376 -11.79 12.75 -7.50
CA ILE A 376 -12.96 11.88 -7.51
C ILE A 376 -12.79 10.84 -6.40
N THR A 377 -13.73 10.78 -5.47
CA THR A 377 -13.75 9.82 -4.37
C THR A 377 -15.11 9.15 -4.23
N ILE A 378 -15.23 7.91 -4.71
CA ILE A 378 -16.51 7.22 -4.88
C ILE A 378 -16.49 5.79 -4.34
N GLY A 379 -17.55 5.33 -3.70
CA GLY A 379 -17.67 3.93 -3.27
C GLY A 379 -16.75 3.56 -2.10
N ASN A 380 -16.32 4.54 -1.30
CA ASN A 380 -15.40 4.32 -0.18
C ASN A 380 -16.15 4.25 1.16
N ASN A 381 -15.46 3.84 2.24
CA ASN A 381 -16.02 3.90 3.58
C ASN A 381 -16.36 5.33 4.02
N ARG A 382 -15.45 6.28 3.71
CA ARG A 382 -15.69 7.72 3.68
C ARG A 382 -15.01 8.28 2.44
N GLY A 383 -15.52 9.36 1.85
CA GLY A 383 -14.83 10.01 0.74
C GLY A 383 -13.54 10.69 1.22
N MET A 384 -13.66 11.63 2.16
CA MET A 384 -12.50 12.34 2.71
C MET A 384 -12.60 12.49 4.22
N ARG A 385 -11.46 12.32 4.90
CA ARG A 385 -11.27 12.64 6.31
C ARG A 385 -10.07 13.58 6.45
N LEU A 386 -10.32 14.87 6.53
CA LEU A 386 -9.27 15.88 6.62
C LEU A 386 -9.22 16.41 8.05
N LYS A 387 -8.18 16.03 8.79
CA LYS A 387 -7.88 16.59 10.12
C LYS A 387 -6.81 17.66 9.97
N GLY A 388 -6.89 18.71 10.77
CA GLY A 388 -5.95 19.83 10.70
C GLY A 388 -6.67 21.11 10.39
N ASP A 389 -6.00 22.06 9.77
CA ASP A 389 -6.57 23.36 9.43
C ASP A 389 -5.83 24.03 8.26
N PHE A 390 -6.38 25.12 7.72
CA PHE A 390 -5.80 25.85 6.58
C PHE A 390 -5.59 24.97 5.34
N HIS A 391 -6.51 24.06 5.06
CA HIS A 391 -6.48 23.31 3.80
C HIS A 391 -7.15 24.11 2.68
N ASP A 392 -6.70 23.88 1.44
CA ASP A 392 -7.36 24.40 0.25
C ASP A 392 -8.04 23.22 -0.45
N VAL A 393 -9.38 23.17 -0.45
CA VAL A 393 -10.15 22.03 -0.98
C VAL A 393 -11.10 22.49 -2.08
N HIS A 394 -10.90 22.07 -3.32
CA HIS A 394 -11.76 22.55 -4.41
C HIS A 394 -11.88 21.59 -5.59
N HIS A 395 -12.96 21.64 -6.37
CA HIS A 395 -13.19 20.70 -7.47
C HIS A 395 -13.17 19.24 -7.03
N VAL A 396 -13.80 18.94 -5.88
CA VAL A 396 -13.92 17.57 -5.36
C VAL A 396 -15.29 17.00 -5.71
N THR A 397 -15.33 15.75 -6.16
CA THR A 397 -16.54 14.94 -6.31
C THR A 397 -16.49 13.80 -5.31
N ALA A 398 -17.39 13.84 -4.31
CA ALA A 398 -17.54 12.80 -3.30
C ALA A 398 -18.98 12.25 -3.33
N TYR A 399 -19.11 10.97 -3.71
CA TYR A 399 -20.38 10.32 -4.01
C TYR A 399 -20.37 8.84 -3.61
N ASP A 400 -21.52 8.28 -3.23
CA ASP A 400 -21.73 6.87 -2.90
C ASP A 400 -20.74 6.35 -1.84
N ASN A 401 -20.39 7.18 -0.86
CA ASN A 401 -19.54 6.77 0.25
C ASN A 401 -20.41 6.29 1.42
N ARG A 402 -20.01 5.20 2.09
CA ARG A 402 -20.83 4.53 3.11
C ARG A 402 -21.19 5.42 4.31
N MET A 403 -20.28 6.29 4.76
CA MET A 403 -20.48 7.13 5.96
C MET A 403 -20.51 8.63 5.67
N LEU A 404 -19.35 9.24 5.42
CA LEU A 404 -19.19 10.68 5.20
C LEU A 404 -18.56 10.89 3.83
N ASP A 405 -19.10 11.80 3.02
CA ASP A 405 -18.52 12.12 1.72
C ASP A 405 -17.31 13.04 1.90
N VAL A 406 -17.47 14.14 2.63
CA VAL A 406 -16.38 15.03 3.03
C VAL A 406 -16.48 15.32 4.53
N ASP A 407 -15.43 14.96 5.27
CA ASP A 407 -15.29 15.26 6.70
C ASP A 407 -14.10 16.18 6.97
N LEU A 408 -14.38 17.48 7.08
CA LEU A 408 -13.45 18.46 7.64
C LEU A 408 -13.48 18.34 9.17
N PHE A 409 -12.73 17.39 9.69
CA PHE A 409 -12.80 16.95 11.07
C PHE A 409 -12.18 17.97 12.04
N VAL A 410 -12.95 18.42 13.03
CA VAL A 410 -12.53 19.45 14.01
C VAL A 410 -11.51 18.96 15.04
N GLY A 411 -11.44 17.64 15.29
CA GLY A 411 -10.61 17.08 16.36
C GLY A 411 -9.17 16.78 15.94
N LYS A 412 -8.29 16.57 16.94
CA LYS A 412 -6.89 16.15 16.74
C LYS A 412 -6.06 17.15 15.93
N TYR A 413 -6.22 18.43 16.25
CA TYR A 413 -5.38 19.53 15.80
C TYR A 413 -4.80 20.25 17.03
N GLY A 414 -3.51 20.56 17.01
CA GLY A 414 -2.81 21.21 18.13
C GLY A 414 -2.01 22.39 17.62
N GLU A 415 -2.56 23.59 17.74
CA GLU A 415 -1.87 24.81 17.34
C GLU A 415 -0.84 25.24 18.42
N PRO A 416 0.29 25.88 18.06
CA PRO A 416 1.16 26.50 19.05
C PRO A 416 0.39 27.48 19.97
N ASP A 417 0.80 27.58 21.23
CA ASP A 417 0.06 28.23 22.34
C ASP A 417 -0.49 29.64 22.04
N GLU A 418 0.13 30.39 21.13
CA GLU A 418 -0.28 31.74 20.73
C GLU A 418 -1.64 31.81 20.01
N PHE A 419 -2.10 30.69 19.45
CA PHE A 419 -3.40 30.57 18.76
C PHE A 419 -4.33 29.55 19.42
N ASN A 420 -3.93 29.01 20.58
CA ASN A 420 -4.81 28.17 21.37
C ASN A 420 -5.97 29.03 21.89
N GLN A 421 -7.17 28.81 21.33
CA GLN A 421 -8.37 29.62 21.56
C GLN A 421 -8.97 29.47 22.98
N GLY A 422 -8.23 28.92 23.94
CA GLY A 422 -8.63 28.87 25.35
C GLY A 422 -9.74 27.86 25.65
N PHE A 423 -9.97 26.89 24.76
CA PHE A 423 -10.96 25.83 25.00
C PHE A 423 -10.50 24.87 26.10
N HIS A 424 -11.42 24.39 26.94
CA HIS A 424 -11.19 23.31 27.91
C HIS A 424 -11.02 21.93 27.24
N LEU A 425 -10.42 21.89 26.07
CA LEU A 425 -10.19 20.71 25.25
C LEU A 425 -8.70 20.39 25.23
N ASN A 426 -8.35 19.12 25.11
CA ASN A 426 -6.95 18.70 24.92
C ASN A 426 -6.46 18.92 23.47
N TYR A 427 -7.16 19.71 22.65
CA TYR A 427 -6.88 20.02 21.25
C TYR A 427 -7.50 21.38 20.85
N THR A 428 -6.97 22.03 19.82
CA THR A 428 -7.57 23.21 19.15
C THR A 428 -8.56 22.74 18.08
N PRO A 429 -9.79 23.27 17.98
CA PRO A 429 -10.69 22.96 16.86
C PRO A 429 -10.03 23.26 15.51
N GLY A 430 -9.94 22.25 14.65
CA GLY A 430 -9.38 22.35 13.31
C GLY A 430 -10.42 22.71 12.25
N ASN A 431 -9.94 22.97 11.04
CA ASN A 431 -10.68 23.26 9.81
C ASN A 431 -11.52 24.56 9.80
N ILE A 432 -11.40 25.41 10.83
CA ILE A 432 -12.08 26.72 10.86
C ILE A 432 -11.54 27.61 9.74
N ASN A 433 -10.25 27.50 9.41
CA ASN A 433 -9.58 28.29 8.39
C ASN A 433 -9.37 27.52 7.07
N THR A 434 -10.00 26.34 6.92
CA THR A 434 -9.96 25.58 5.67
C THR A 434 -10.91 26.20 4.65
N GLU A 435 -10.43 26.41 3.43
CA GLU A 435 -11.24 26.91 2.32
C GLU A 435 -11.81 25.72 1.53
N ILE A 436 -13.12 25.78 1.21
CA ILE A 436 -13.78 24.80 0.34
C ILE A 436 -14.71 25.43 -0.68
N SER A 437 -14.58 25.03 -1.95
CA SER A 437 -15.42 25.55 -3.05
C SER A 437 -15.57 24.58 -4.23
N ASN A 438 -16.47 24.91 -5.16
CA ASN A 438 -16.61 24.25 -6.48
C ASN A 438 -16.67 22.71 -6.41
N SER A 439 -17.40 22.15 -5.45
CA SER A 439 -17.36 20.71 -5.14
C SER A 439 -18.75 20.07 -5.17
N PHE A 440 -18.83 18.82 -5.62
CA PHE A 440 -20.02 17.99 -5.60
C PHE A 440 -19.95 17.00 -4.44
N ILE A 441 -20.93 17.07 -3.54
CA ILE A 441 -20.99 16.27 -2.32
C ILE A 441 -22.40 15.68 -2.21
N GLU A 442 -22.52 14.36 -2.17
CA GLU A 442 -23.83 13.72 -2.29
C GLU A 442 -24.71 13.91 -1.05
N ALA A 443 -24.32 13.31 0.06
CA ALA A 443 -25.23 12.99 1.15
C ALA A 443 -24.73 13.41 2.53
N SER A 444 -23.42 13.54 2.73
CA SER A 444 -22.84 13.81 4.05
C SER A 444 -21.60 14.69 4.03
N PHE A 445 -21.72 15.89 4.59
CA PHE A 445 -20.72 16.95 4.61
C PHE A 445 -20.58 17.56 6.02
N THR A 446 -19.45 17.35 6.68
CA THR A 446 -19.12 18.04 7.95
C THR A 446 -18.06 19.10 7.68
N CYS A 447 -18.39 20.34 8.07
CA CYS A 447 -17.60 21.51 7.72
C CYS A 447 -17.75 22.59 8.80
N PRO A 448 -16.71 22.91 9.57
CA PRO A 448 -16.75 24.02 10.53
C PRO A 448 -16.43 25.37 9.89
N SER A 449 -15.83 25.38 8.69
CA SER A 449 -15.40 26.60 7.98
C SER A 449 -16.56 27.56 7.69
N PRO A 450 -16.32 28.89 7.72
CA PRO A 450 -17.27 29.91 7.26
C PRO A 450 -17.81 29.70 5.84
N ASP A 451 -17.07 28.99 4.97
CA ASP A 451 -17.55 28.63 3.64
C ASP A 451 -18.82 27.78 3.67
N CYS A 452 -19.16 27.17 4.82
CA CYS A 452 -20.32 26.31 4.95
C CYS A 452 -21.51 26.96 5.69
N TRP A 453 -21.35 28.16 6.26
CA TRP A 453 -22.35 28.78 7.13
C TRP A 453 -22.47 30.29 6.93
N THR A 454 -23.71 30.81 6.89
CA THR A 454 -23.99 32.25 6.79
C THR A 454 -23.92 33.00 8.12
N TYR A 455 -24.06 32.31 9.26
CA TYR A 455 -24.03 32.86 10.63
C TYR A 455 -23.97 31.72 11.67
N PRO A 456 -23.48 31.97 12.91
CA PRO A 456 -22.14 31.51 13.33
C PRO A 456 -21.91 29.99 13.19
N GLU A 457 -20.64 29.61 13.15
CA GLU A 457 -20.12 28.28 12.84
C GLU A 457 -20.77 27.14 13.65
N SER A 458 -20.85 25.95 13.04
CA SER A 458 -20.95 24.71 13.79
C SER A 458 -19.66 24.50 14.58
N GLU A 459 -19.56 25.07 15.80
CA GLU A 459 -18.38 25.00 16.70
C GLU A 459 -17.87 23.57 16.96
N THR A 460 -18.69 22.56 16.65
CA THR A 460 -18.38 21.14 16.91
C THR A 460 -18.15 20.30 15.66
N GLY A 461 -18.36 20.84 14.45
CA GLY A 461 -18.28 20.09 13.18
C GLY A 461 -19.26 18.91 13.04
N ILE A 462 -20.22 18.74 13.96
CA ILE A 462 -21.17 17.62 13.97
C ILE A 462 -22.35 17.87 13.02
N ASN A 463 -22.66 19.14 12.75
CA ASN A 463 -23.81 19.53 11.95
C ASN A 463 -23.47 19.60 10.46
N GLN A 464 -24.50 19.37 9.64
CA GLN A 464 -24.45 19.42 8.18
C GLN A 464 -24.87 20.82 7.71
N PRO A 465 -24.19 21.45 6.74
CA PRO A 465 -24.57 22.76 6.24
C PRO A 465 -25.84 22.64 5.37
N MET A 466 -26.91 23.34 5.76
CA MET A 466 -28.23 23.20 5.14
C MET A 466 -28.67 24.40 4.31
N ASP A 467 -27.89 25.50 4.29
CA ASP A 467 -28.17 26.67 3.46
C ASP A 467 -27.69 26.45 2.02
N ALA A 468 -28.58 25.89 1.19
CA ALA A 468 -28.24 25.55 -0.18
C ALA A 468 -27.85 26.78 -1.04
N SER A 469 -28.40 27.97 -0.76
CA SER A 469 -28.10 29.16 -1.58
C SER A 469 -26.67 29.62 -1.35
N HIS A 470 -26.26 29.69 -0.08
CA HIS A 470 -24.88 30.00 0.31
C HIS A 470 -23.89 28.99 -0.28
N LEU A 471 -24.18 27.69 -0.18
CA LEU A 471 -23.32 26.65 -0.75
C LEU A 471 -23.19 26.77 -2.28
N LEU A 472 -24.30 27.04 -2.98
CA LEU A 472 -24.29 27.21 -4.44
C LEU A 472 -23.52 28.45 -4.90
N ASP A 473 -23.54 29.54 -4.13
CA ASP A 473 -22.75 30.75 -4.43
C ASP A 473 -21.24 30.47 -4.43
N LEU A 474 -20.79 29.47 -3.64
CA LEU A 474 -19.42 28.95 -3.62
C LEU A 474 -19.18 27.80 -4.62
N GLY A 475 -20.19 27.48 -5.44
CA GLY A 475 -20.13 26.36 -6.38
C GLY A 475 -20.20 24.98 -5.70
N ILE A 476 -20.66 24.89 -4.45
CA ILE A 476 -20.80 23.63 -3.72
C ILE A 476 -22.20 23.06 -3.96
N TRP A 477 -22.25 21.89 -4.59
CA TRP A 477 -23.46 21.11 -4.83
C TRP A 477 -23.59 20.05 -3.76
N PHE A 478 -24.32 20.37 -2.68
CA PHE A 478 -24.55 19.43 -1.59
C PHE A 478 -25.97 18.84 -1.63
N GLY A 479 -26.10 17.56 -1.99
CA GLY A 479 -27.38 16.92 -2.29
C GLY A 479 -28.41 16.99 -1.16
N ARG A 480 -27.99 16.85 0.11
CA ARG A 480 -28.91 16.97 1.26
C ARG A 480 -29.50 18.37 1.42
N SER A 481 -28.70 19.42 1.22
CA SER A 481 -29.18 20.80 1.26
C SER A 481 -30.17 21.09 0.11
N LEU A 482 -29.84 20.64 -1.10
CA LEU A 482 -30.68 20.80 -2.29
C LEU A 482 -32.03 20.07 -2.13
N GLY A 483 -32.00 18.85 -1.58
CA GLY A 483 -33.22 18.09 -1.28
C GLY A 483 -34.11 18.77 -0.23
N HIS A 484 -33.52 19.45 0.76
CA HIS A 484 -34.27 20.21 1.76
C HIS A 484 -34.93 21.47 1.17
N SER A 485 -34.20 22.22 0.34
CA SER A 485 -34.71 23.41 -0.34
C SER A 485 -35.80 23.10 -1.37
N ALA A 486 -35.86 21.87 -1.88
CA ALA A 486 -36.87 21.43 -2.84
C ALA A 486 -38.23 21.03 -2.23
N ILE A 487 -38.39 21.01 -0.89
CA ILE A 487 -39.67 20.73 -0.21
C ILE A 487 -40.40 22.06 0.06
N PRO A 488 -41.47 22.42 -0.67
CA PRO A 488 -42.26 23.60 -0.32
C PRO A 488 -43.03 23.30 0.96
N SER A 489 -43.04 24.25 1.90
CA SER A 489 -43.93 24.23 3.05
C SER A 489 -45.39 24.11 2.60
N ARG A 490 -45.96 22.90 2.61
CA ARG A 490 -47.41 22.68 2.60
C ARG A 490 -47.97 23.10 3.95
N ASN A 491 -48.00 24.40 4.23
CA ASN A 491 -48.73 25.00 5.34
C ASN A 491 -49.08 26.46 5.00
N GLY A 492 -49.66 26.68 3.82
CA GLY A 492 -50.40 27.90 3.51
C GLY A 492 -51.89 27.65 3.75
N ARG A 493 -52.38 27.98 4.95
CA ARG A 493 -53.81 28.13 5.22
C ARG A 493 -54.39 29.13 4.20
N SER A 494 -55.30 28.67 3.33
CA SER A 494 -56.21 29.59 2.65
C SER A 494 -57.34 29.95 3.61
N MET A 495 -57.28 31.15 4.17
CA MET A 495 -58.44 31.81 4.75
C MET A 495 -59.20 32.55 3.65
N VAL A 496 -60.50 32.19 3.52
CA VAL A 496 -61.66 33.07 3.21
C VAL A 496 -61.86 33.44 1.71
N PRO A 497 -63.11 33.56 1.20
CA PRO A 497 -64.40 33.66 1.91
C PRO A 497 -65.24 32.39 2.01
#